data_AF-A0A920HSY0-F1
#
_entry.id   AF-A0A920HSY0-F1
#
_cell.length_a   1.000
_cell.length_b   1.000
_cell.length_c   1.000
_cell.angle_alpha   90.00
_cell.angle_beta   90.00
_cell.angle_gamma   90.00
#
_symmetry.space_group_name_H-M   'P 1'
#
loop_
_entity.id
_entity.type
_entity.pdbx_description
1 polymer ?
#
loop_
_entity_poly.entity_id
_entity_poly.type
_entity_poly.pdbx_seq_one_letter_code
_entity_poly.pdbx_strand_id
1 'polypeptide(L)'
;MRKELNKINMNGRIVIGEGELDEAPMLYIGEKVGTKNGPKLDIAVDPLEGTNFVANNLPGALSVIAVSNKSNLLHAPETYMDKISINCQNPNVVDLDYSIKKNIYNLAEFKNKKPENLTACILDRPRHKDIIDELKSLNVKLKLISDGDVAGALMVIDEKYSVDIFLGIGGGPEGVLLLQHLMRIIVIFKGRFIFDTDKENIVLIKWVITDLKKIRVK
;
A
#
# COMPACT_ATOMS: atom_id res chain seq x y z
N MET A 1 -11.66 -1.56 17.25
CA MET A 1 -11.56 -2.71 16.33
C MET A 1 -11.60 -4.07 17.04
N ARG A 2 -10.58 -4.45 17.83
CA ARG A 2 -10.46 -5.77 18.52
C ARG A 2 -11.74 -6.32 19.15
N LYS A 3 -12.45 -5.49 19.94
CA LYS A 3 -13.71 -5.86 20.61
C LYS A 3 -14.78 -6.35 19.62
N GLU A 4 -14.89 -5.71 18.46
CA GLU A 4 -15.87 -6.09 17.43
C GLU A 4 -15.44 -7.37 16.70
N LEU A 5 -14.14 -7.53 16.41
CA LEU A 5 -13.62 -8.77 15.84
C LEU A 5 -13.94 -9.98 16.73
N ASN A 6 -13.85 -9.83 18.05
CA ASN A 6 -14.16 -10.90 19.01
C ASN A 6 -15.63 -11.29 19.11
N LYS A 7 -16.54 -10.55 18.46
CA LYS A 7 -17.96 -10.93 18.35
C LYS A 7 -18.26 -11.78 17.12
N ILE A 8 -17.33 -11.86 16.17
CA ILE A 8 -17.55 -12.52 14.88
C ILE A 8 -17.31 -14.03 15.00
N ASN A 9 -18.18 -14.82 14.37
CA ASN A 9 -18.04 -16.28 14.25
C ASN A 9 -16.91 -16.65 13.27
N MET A 10 -15.68 -16.64 13.79
CA MET A 10 -14.47 -17.03 13.08
C MET A 10 -13.38 -17.55 14.03
N ASN A 11 -12.41 -18.25 13.46
CA ASN A 11 -11.12 -18.55 14.08
C ASN A 11 -10.05 -17.68 13.40
N GLY A 12 -10.02 -16.42 13.78
CA GLY A 12 -9.15 -15.40 13.18
C GLY A 12 -7.77 -15.39 13.83
N ARG A 13 -6.74 -15.10 13.03
CA ARG A 13 -5.38 -14.83 13.49
C ARG A 13 -4.89 -13.52 12.89
N ILE A 14 -4.37 -12.62 13.71
CA ILE A 14 -3.68 -11.43 13.24
C ILE A 14 -2.34 -11.85 12.60
N VAL A 15 -2.10 -11.44 11.36
CA VAL A 15 -0.83 -11.69 10.64
C VAL A 15 -0.10 -10.41 10.26
N ILE A 16 -0.79 -9.28 10.29
CA ILE A 16 -0.26 -7.92 10.25
C ILE A 16 -1.09 -7.11 11.25
N GLY A 17 -0.45 -6.40 12.16
CA GLY A 17 -1.14 -5.63 13.19
C GLY A 17 -0.25 -4.55 13.79
N GLU A 18 -0.48 -4.22 15.05
CA GLU A 18 0.18 -3.08 15.73
C GLU A 18 1.65 -3.33 16.07
N GLY A 19 2.12 -4.57 15.96
CA GLY A 19 3.48 -4.97 16.30
C GLY A 19 3.59 -6.43 16.74
N GLU A 20 4.78 -6.81 17.18
CA GLU A 20 5.02 -8.08 17.88
C GLU A 20 4.35 -8.08 19.27
N LEU A 21 4.15 -9.27 19.87
CA LEU A 21 3.47 -9.43 21.16
C LEU A 21 4.09 -8.59 22.29
N ASP A 22 5.43 -8.49 22.30
CA ASP A 22 6.17 -7.77 23.34
C ASP A 22 6.07 -6.24 23.18
N GLU A 23 5.67 -5.77 21.99
CA GLU A 23 5.61 -4.35 21.63
C GLU A 23 4.17 -3.82 21.59
N ALA A 24 3.20 -4.70 21.31
CA ALA A 24 1.80 -4.35 21.16
C ALA A 24 0.89 -5.14 22.13
N PRO A 25 0.19 -4.48 23.08
CA PRO A 25 -0.70 -5.17 24.02
C PRO A 25 -2.00 -5.68 23.38
N MET A 26 -2.31 -5.25 22.16
CA MET A 26 -3.53 -5.57 21.42
C MET A 26 -3.23 -5.63 19.92
N LEU A 27 -3.92 -6.52 19.22
CA LEU A 27 -3.80 -6.72 17.77
C LEU A 27 -2.34 -6.98 17.35
N TYR A 28 -1.60 -7.70 18.18
CA TYR A 28 -0.24 -8.12 17.89
C TYR A 28 -0.20 -9.28 16.91
N ILE A 29 0.93 -9.45 16.23
CA ILE A 29 1.15 -10.53 15.27
C ILE A 29 0.98 -11.89 15.96
N GLY A 30 0.05 -12.69 15.46
CA GLY A 30 -0.30 -14.00 16.01
C GLY A 30 -1.46 -13.99 17.01
N GLU A 31 -2.01 -12.83 17.38
CA GLU A 31 -3.20 -12.76 18.24
C GLU A 31 -4.36 -13.55 17.62
N LYS A 32 -5.05 -14.36 18.45
CA LYS A 32 -6.28 -15.05 18.05
C LYS A 32 -7.49 -14.17 18.35
N VAL A 33 -8.32 -13.93 17.34
CA VAL A 33 -9.53 -13.11 17.44
C VAL A 33 -10.77 -13.85 16.90
N GLY A 34 -11.95 -13.43 17.35
CA GLY A 34 -13.23 -14.06 17.03
C GLY A 34 -13.70 -15.07 18.08
N THR A 35 -14.91 -15.59 17.90
CA THR A 35 -15.54 -16.52 18.87
C THR A 35 -14.93 -17.94 18.86
N LYS A 36 -13.96 -18.19 17.96
CA LYS A 36 -13.35 -19.51 17.66
C LYS A 36 -14.29 -20.50 16.97
N ASN A 37 -15.54 -20.11 16.72
CA ASN A 37 -16.53 -20.89 15.98
C ASN A 37 -16.63 -20.34 14.56
N GLY A 38 -16.12 -21.07 13.56
CA GLY A 38 -16.21 -20.64 12.15
C GLY A 38 -14.93 -20.88 11.36
N PRO A 39 -14.80 -20.26 10.17
CA PRO A 39 -13.66 -20.47 9.28
C PRO A 39 -12.34 -19.96 9.90
N LYS A 40 -11.23 -20.55 9.47
CA LYS A 40 -9.88 -20.09 9.82
C LYS A 40 -9.47 -18.96 8.87
N LEU A 41 -9.25 -17.78 9.43
CA LEU A 41 -8.99 -16.57 8.67
C LEU A 41 -7.69 -15.92 9.14
N ASP A 42 -6.91 -15.42 8.20
CA ASP A 42 -5.83 -14.49 8.47
C ASP A 42 -6.36 -13.07 8.34
N ILE A 43 -5.96 -12.21 9.25
CA ILE A 43 -6.45 -10.84 9.36
C ILE A 43 -5.24 -9.90 9.42
N ALA A 44 -5.24 -8.91 8.56
CA ALA A 44 -4.33 -7.78 8.61
C ALA A 44 -5.12 -6.55 9.02
N VAL A 45 -4.62 -5.78 9.98
CA VAL A 45 -5.29 -4.61 10.52
C VAL A 45 -4.37 -3.41 10.53
N ASP A 46 -4.96 -2.25 10.28
CA ASP A 46 -4.45 -0.95 10.69
C ASP A 46 -5.63 -0.20 11.32
N PRO A 47 -5.80 -0.32 12.65
CA PRO A 47 -6.92 0.27 13.37
C PRO A 47 -7.06 1.77 13.16
N LEU A 48 -5.95 2.48 12.99
CA LEU A 48 -5.91 3.91 12.77
C LEU A 48 -4.71 4.31 11.90
N GLU A 49 -4.95 4.32 10.58
CA GLU A 49 -4.02 4.87 9.61
C GLU A 49 -4.08 6.40 9.67
N GLY A 50 -2.91 7.05 9.73
CA GLY A 50 -2.81 8.50 9.88
C GLY A 50 -3.20 8.98 11.28
N THR A 51 -2.59 8.45 12.32
CA THR A 51 -2.76 8.90 13.72
C THR A 51 -2.58 10.42 13.88
N ASN A 52 -1.59 11.01 13.21
CA ASN A 52 -1.36 12.45 13.17
C ASN A 52 -2.53 13.23 12.58
N PHE A 53 -3.25 12.66 11.59
CA PHE A 53 -4.41 13.32 11.01
C PHE A 53 -5.54 13.43 12.02
N VAL A 54 -5.82 12.36 12.77
CA VAL A 54 -6.84 12.40 13.84
C VAL A 54 -6.43 13.34 14.96
N ALA A 55 -5.17 13.28 15.40
CA ALA A 55 -4.66 14.13 16.47
C ALA A 55 -4.78 15.63 16.15
N ASN A 56 -4.66 16.01 14.87
CA ASN A 56 -4.71 17.39 14.42
C ASN A 56 -6.03 17.77 13.70
N ASN A 57 -7.04 16.90 13.73
CA ASN A 57 -8.32 17.10 13.04
C ASN A 57 -8.17 17.40 11.53
N LEU A 58 -7.26 16.68 10.88
CA LEU A 58 -7.02 16.74 9.44
C LEU A 58 -7.76 15.61 8.71
N PRO A 59 -8.19 15.83 7.46
CA PRO A 59 -8.82 14.79 6.66
C PRO A 59 -7.79 13.73 6.23
N GLY A 60 -8.26 12.50 6.00
CA GLY A 60 -7.46 11.43 5.40
C GLY A 60 -7.13 10.25 6.32
N ALA A 61 -7.49 10.31 7.60
CA ALA A 61 -7.38 9.17 8.50
C ALA A 61 -8.36 8.04 8.11
N LEU A 62 -7.92 6.78 8.27
CA LEU A 62 -8.70 5.61 7.89
C LEU A 62 -8.59 4.52 8.97
N SER A 63 -9.54 3.59 8.95
CA SER A 63 -9.43 2.33 9.70
C SER A 63 -9.49 1.20 8.68
N VAL A 64 -8.44 0.37 8.62
CA VAL A 64 -8.25 -0.61 7.55
C VAL A 64 -8.24 -2.02 8.12
N ILE A 65 -8.95 -2.91 7.44
CA ILE A 65 -8.92 -4.35 7.70
C ILE A 65 -8.91 -5.11 6.38
N ALA A 66 -8.02 -6.08 6.28
CA ALA A 66 -8.03 -7.07 5.21
C ALA A 66 -8.17 -8.47 5.81
N VAL A 67 -9.04 -9.28 5.19
CA VAL A 67 -9.34 -10.64 5.67
C VAL A 67 -9.21 -11.60 4.51
N SER A 68 -8.50 -12.70 4.74
CA SER A 68 -8.38 -13.79 3.77
C SER A 68 -8.46 -15.14 4.46
N ASN A 69 -8.58 -16.20 3.65
CA ASN A 69 -8.38 -17.55 4.16
C ASN A 69 -6.99 -17.67 4.77
N LYS A 70 -6.85 -18.57 5.75
CA LYS A 70 -5.56 -18.86 6.37
C LYS A 70 -4.46 -19.08 5.33
N SER A 71 -3.31 -18.44 5.53
CA SER A 71 -2.11 -18.47 4.70
C SER A 71 -2.22 -17.83 3.31
N ASN A 72 -3.27 -17.04 3.06
CA ASN A 72 -3.43 -16.27 1.82
C ASN A 72 -3.10 -14.79 1.98
N LEU A 73 -2.81 -14.31 3.19
CA LEU A 73 -2.25 -12.98 3.40
C LEU A 73 -0.73 -13.08 3.38
N LEU A 74 -0.08 -12.23 2.57
CA LEU A 74 1.35 -12.10 2.57
C LEU A 74 1.81 -11.59 3.95
N HIS A 75 2.82 -12.24 4.52
CA HIS A 75 3.47 -11.74 5.73
C HIS A 75 4.35 -10.55 5.37
N ALA A 76 4.16 -9.42 6.02
CA ALA A 76 5.00 -8.24 5.82
C ALA A 76 6.06 -8.17 6.93
N PRO A 77 7.36 -8.09 6.62
CA PRO A 77 8.34 -7.63 7.59
C PRO A 77 8.07 -6.18 8.00
N GLU A 78 8.38 -5.86 9.24
CA GLU A 78 8.35 -4.48 9.76
C GLU A 78 9.56 -3.69 9.25
N THR A 79 9.46 -3.26 8.00
CA THR A 79 10.47 -2.42 7.36
C THR A 79 9.82 -1.51 6.31
N TYR A 80 10.60 -0.62 5.70
CA TYR A 80 10.14 0.21 4.60
C TYR A 80 9.89 -0.59 3.31
N MET A 81 8.99 -0.08 2.49
CA MET A 81 8.69 -0.57 1.15
C MET A 81 8.67 0.60 0.17
N ASP A 82 9.38 0.45 -0.94
CA ASP A 82 9.22 1.31 -2.11
C ASP A 82 7.98 0.87 -2.89
N LYS A 83 7.10 1.82 -3.19
CA LYS A 83 5.74 1.59 -3.67
C LYS A 83 5.51 2.40 -4.94
N ILE A 84 4.78 1.84 -5.88
CA ILE A 84 4.24 2.56 -7.04
C ILE A 84 2.83 2.05 -7.36
N SER A 85 1.90 2.97 -7.55
CA SER A 85 0.48 2.68 -7.81
C SER A 85 -0.04 3.54 -8.95
N ILE A 86 -0.76 2.94 -9.90
CA ILE A 86 -1.49 3.63 -10.98
C ILE A 86 -2.81 2.93 -11.29
N ASN A 87 -3.82 3.68 -11.71
CA ASN A 87 -5.06 3.13 -12.26
C ASN A 87 -4.89 2.77 -13.74
N CYS A 88 -4.51 1.51 -13.98
CA CYS A 88 -4.23 0.93 -15.29
C CYS A 88 -4.20 -0.61 -15.19
N GLN A 89 -4.48 -1.32 -16.29
CA GLN A 89 -4.36 -2.79 -16.37
C GLN A 89 -3.04 -3.27 -17.01
N ASN A 90 -2.32 -2.40 -17.73
CA ASN A 90 -1.10 -2.76 -18.44
C ASN A 90 0.13 -2.66 -17.50
N PRO A 91 0.68 -3.79 -17.02
CA PRO A 91 1.75 -3.79 -16.01
C PRO A 91 3.09 -3.23 -16.48
N ASN A 92 3.22 -2.96 -17.78
CA ASN A 92 4.45 -2.45 -18.38
C ASN A 92 4.51 -0.93 -18.40
N VAL A 93 3.41 -0.24 -18.03
CA VAL A 93 3.35 1.23 -18.00
C VAL A 93 4.31 1.78 -16.95
N VAL A 94 4.29 1.24 -15.74
CA VAL A 94 5.21 1.64 -14.65
C VAL A 94 5.95 0.45 -14.08
N ASP A 95 7.17 0.64 -13.60
CA ASP A 95 7.95 -0.36 -12.88
C ASP A 95 8.88 0.30 -11.84
N LEU A 96 9.16 -0.39 -10.73
CA LEU A 96 10.09 0.09 -9.70
C LEU A 96 11.54 0.07 -10.19
N ASP A 97 11.85 -0.71 -11.23
CA ASP A 97 13.17 -0.73 -11.87
C ASP A 97 13.36 0.38 -12.91
N TYR A 98 12.31 1.17 -13.19
CA TYR A 98 12.41 2.29 -14.10
C TYR A 98 12.81 3.55 -13.35
N SER A 99 13.58 4.42 -14.00
CA SER A 99 13.78 5.78 -13.48
C SER A 99 12.44 6.51 -13.37
N ILE A 100 12.35 7.49 -12.46
CA ILE A 100 11.14 8.31 -12.30
C ILE A 100 10.77 8.95 -13.63
N LYS A 101 11.73 9.53 -14.34
CA LYS A 101 11.54 10.03 -15.71
C LYS A 101 10.85 9.02 -16.63
N LYS A 102 11.36 7.79 -16.70
CA LYS A 102 10.79 6.76 -17.57
C LYS A 102 9.36 6.39 -17.16
N ASN A 103 9.10 6.22 -15.86
CA ASN A 103 7.75 5.97 -15.34
C ASN A 103 6.76 7.08 -15.72
N ILE A 104 7.16 8.35 -15.57
CA ILE A 104 6.33 9.50 -15.91
C ILE A 104 6.03 9.57 -17.42
N TYR A 105 7.04 9.39 -18.29
CA TYR A 105 6.81 9.43 -19.73
C TYR A 105 5.94 8.28 -20.22
N ASN A 106 6.16 7.05 -19.72
CA ASN A 106 5.32 5.91 -20.07
C ASN A 106 3.87 6.12 -19.62
N LEU A 107 3.65 6.65 -18.42
CA LEU A 107 2.31 6.95 -17.92
C LEU A 107 1.64 8.07 -18.73
N ALA A 108 2.40 9.10 -19.10
CA ALA A 108 1.91 10.20 -19.93
C ALA A 108 1.45 9.69 -21.30
N GLU A 109 2.28 8.86 -21.95
CA GLU A 109 1.93 8.21 -23.22
C GLU A 109 0.68 7.33 -23.08
N PHE A 110 0.63 6.46 -22.07
CA PHE A 110 -0.52 5.61 -21.82
C PHE A 110 -1.83 6.39 -21.60
N LYS A 111 -1.75 7.51 -20.86
CA LYS A 111 -2.91 8.36 -20.58
C LYS A 111 -3.20 9.38 -21.68
N ASN A 112 -2.43 9.41 -22.76
CA ASN A 112 -2.48 10.45 -23.80
C ASN A 112 -2.42 11.88 -23.20
N LYS A 113 -1.50 12.07 -22.24
CA LYS A 113 -1.25 13.33 -21.52
C LYS A 113 0.21 13.75 -21.74
N LYS A 114 0.50 15.01 -21.41
CA LYS A 114 1.88 15.48 -21.23
C LYS A 114 2.31 15.27 -19.77
N PRO A 115 3.61 15.14 -19.47
CA PRO A 115 4.11 15.09 -18.09
C PRO A 115 3.58 16.21 -17.20
N GLU A 116 3.50 17.45 -17.71
CA GLU A 116 2.97 18.61 -16.97
C GLU A 116 1.47 18.51 -16.59
N ASN A 117 0.74 17.58 -17.22
CA ASN A 117 -0.67 17.32 -16.96
C ASN A 117 -0.89 16.08 -16.07
N LEU A 118 0.18 15.44 -15.61
CA LEU A 118 0.11 14.37 -14.61
C LEU A 118 0.21 14.94 -13.20
N THR A 119 -0.46 14.27 -12.26
CA THR A 119 -0.29 14.51 -10.82
C THR A 119 0.32 13.30 -10.13
N ALA A 120 1.43 13.49 -9.43
CA ALA A 120 2.08 12.50 -8.59
C ALA A 120 1.79 12.76 -7.10
N CYS A 121 1.31 11.74 -6.39
CA CYS A 121 1.13 11.75 -4.94
C CYS A 121 2.32 11.06 -4.26
N ILE A 122 2.91 11.71 -3.26
CA ILE A 122 4.12 11.22 -2.57
C ILE A 122 4.17 11.78 -1.13
N LEU A 123 4.72 11.01 -0.20
CA LEU A 123 4.96 11.48 1.17
C LEU A 123 6.01 12.60 1.18
N ASP A 124 5.74 13.69 1.89
CA ASP A 124 6.71 14.77 2.11
C ASP A 124 7.70 14.38 3.22
N ARG A 125 8.79 13.73 2.81
CA ARG A 125 9.82 13.21 3.69
C ARG A 125 11.20 13.48 3.10
N PRO A 126 12.24 13.69 3.95
CA PRO A 126 13.61 13.92 3.47
C PRO A 126 14.12 12.86 2.49
N ARG A 127 13.77 11.58 2.72
CA ARG A 127 14.11 10.44 1.85
C ARG A 127 13.52 10.51 0.43
N HIS A 128 12.54 11.38 0.18
CA HIS A 128 11.91 11.55 -1.14
C HIS A 128 12.38 12.78 -1.88
N LYS A 129 13.36 13.53 -1.34
CA LYS A 129 13.82 14.78 -1.94
C LYS A 129 14.23 14.62 -3.40
N ASP A 130 15.05 13.62 -3.70
CA ASP A 130 15.55 13.38 -5.06
C ASP A 130 14.43 13.03 -6.04
N ILE A 131 13.47 12.20 -5.59
CA ILE A 131 12.28 11.85 -6.37
C ILE A 131 11.41 13.09 -6.64
N ILE A 132 11.17 13.91 -5.60
CA ILE A 132 10.38 15.14 -5.69
C ILE A 132 11.05 16.14 -6.64
N ASP A 133 12.37 16.30 -6.57
CA ASP A 133 13.10 17.24 -7.41
C ASP A 133 13.14 16.76 -8.87
N GLU A 134 13.24 15.46 -9.13
CA GLU A 134 13.11 14.90 -10.48
C GLU A 134 11.69 15.14 -11.03
N LEU A 135 10.64 14.89 -10.25
CA LEU A 135 9.25 15.17 -10.65
C LEU A 135 9.01 16.66 -10.98
N LYS A 136 9.57 17.57 -10.18
CA LYS A 136 9.52 19.02 -10.45
C LYS A 136 10.24 19.37 -11.75
N SER A 137 11.41 18.78 -12.02
CA SER A 137 12.15 19.02 -13.26
C SER A 137 11.38 18.60 -14.53
N LEU A 138 10.46 17.64 -14.38
CA LEU A 138 9.56 17.16 -15.44
C LEU A 138 8.24 17.94 -15.51
N ASN A 139 8.08 18.99 -14.68
CA ASN A 139 6.85 19.79 -14.51
C ASN A 139 5.63 18.99 -14.06
N VAL A 140 5.80 17.80 -13.48
CA VAL A 140 4.68 16.99 -12.94
C VAL A 140 4.07 17.71 -11.74
N LYS A 141 2.74 17.75 -11.66
CA LYS A 141 2.05 18.33 -10.50
C LYS A 141 2.25 17.44 -9.29
N LEU A 142 2.55 18.04 -8.14
CA LEU A 142 2.79 17.30 -6.90
C LEU A 142 1.60 17.41 -5.95
N LYS A 143 1.19 16.27 -5.41
CA LYS A 143 0.31 16.17 -4.24
C LYS A 143 1.14 15.60 -3.08
N LEU A 144 1.71 16.50 -2.30
CA LEU A 144 2.49 16.15 -1.12
C LEU A 144 1.55 15.81 0.05
N ILE A 145 1.77 14.67 0.69
CA ILE A 145 1.03 14.24 1.88
C ILE A 145 2.00 14.04 3.05
N SER A 146 1.62 14.44 4.28
CA SER A 146 2.52 14.25 5.42
C SER A 146 2.56 12.79 5.88
N ASP A 147 1.42 12.12 5.88
CA ASP A 147 1.19 10.75 6.38
C ASP A 147 0.12 10.05 5.50
N GLY A 148 -0.19 8.79 5.81
CA GLY A 148 -1.30 8.08 5.17
C GLY A 148 -0.99 7.60 3.75
N ASP A 149 0.04 6.77 3.59
CA ASP A 149 0.42 6.29 2.26
C ASP A 149 -0.57 5.29 1.66
N VAL A 150 -1.34 4.57 2.49
CA VAL A 150 -2.47 3.75 2.05
C VAL A 150 -3.52 4.62 1.37
N ALA A 151 -3.91 5.72 2.03
CA ALA A 151 -4.86 6.68 1.47
C ALA A 151 -4.31 7.29 0.17
N GLY A 152 -3.05 7.71 0.18
CA GLY A 152 -2.37 8.29 -0.98
C GLY A 152 -2.37 7.36 -2.20
N ALA A 153 -2.09 6.08 -1.99
CA ALA A 153 -2.07 5.08 -3.06
C ALA A 153 -3.47 4.68 -3.56
N LEU A 154 -4.51 4.81 -2.74
CA LEU A 154 -5.91 4.63 -3.15
C LEU A 154 -6.46 5.82 -3.95
N MET A 155 -5.88 7.01 -3.85
CA MET A 155 -6.33 8.18 -4.59
C MET A 155 -6.24 8.02 -6.11
N VAL A 156 -5.37 7.13 -6.61
CA VAL A 156 -5.23 6.88 -8.06
C VAL A 156 -6.48 6.26 -8.68
N ILE A 157 -7.32 5.62 -7.86
CA ILE A 157 -8.49 4.83 -8.31
C ILE A 157 -9.63 5.74 -8.74
N ASP A 158 -9.86 6.83 -7.99
CA ASP A 158 -11.02 7.69 -8.15
C ASP A 158 -10.59 9.03 -8.74
N GLU A 159 -11.09 9.31 -9.95
CA GLU A 159 -10.75 10.50 -10.73
C GLU A 159 -11.00 11.81 -9.98
N LYS A 160 -11.91 11.83 -8.99
CA LYS A 160 -12.20 13.04 -8.20
C LYS A 160 -10.97 13.56 -7.44
N TYR A 161 -10.01 12.69 -7.12
CA TYR A 161 -8.79 13.09 -6.42
C TYR A 161 -7.73 13.68 -7.36
N SER A 162 -7.90 13.51 -8.69
CA SER A 162 -6.98 14.02 -9.70
C SER A 162 -5.53 13.59 -9.48
N VAL A 163 -5.32 12.35 -9.02
CA VAL A 163 -4.00 11.73 -8.84
C VAL A 163 -3.80 10.69 -9.94
N ASP A 164 -2.72 10.80 -10.71
CA ASP A 164 -2.42 9.86 -11.79
C ASP A 164 -1.50 8.72 -11.35
N ILE A 165 -0.61 9.00 -10.39
CA ILE A 165 0.37 8.06 -9.84
C ILE A 165 0.60 8.34 -8.37
N PHE A 166 0.75 7.29 -7.57
CA PHE A 166 1.36 7.34 -6.25
C PHE A 166 2.71 6.63 -6.31
N LEU A 167 3.75 7.22 -5.74
CA LEU A 167 5.08 6.59 -5.71
C LEU A 167 5.91 7.04 -4.50
N GLY A 168 6.85 6.20 -4.09
CA GLY A 168 7.82 6.49 -3.03
C GLY A 168 7.84 5.45 -1.92
N ILE A 169 8.60 5.75 -0.87
CA ILE A 169 8.94 4.84 0.23
C ILE A 169 8.08 5.13 1.47
N GLY A 170 7.41 4.09 1.94
CA GLY A 170 6.58 4.13 3.14
C GLY A 170 6.52 2.79 3.86
N GLY A 171 5.61 2.61 4.81
CA GLY A 171 5.59 1.43 5.67
C GLY A 171 5.29 0.14 4.91
N GLY A 172 6.06 -0.92 5.14
CA GLY A 172 5.92 -2.20 4.45
C GLY A 172 4.59 -2.91 4.72
N PRO A 173 4.17 -3.08 5.99
CA PRO A 173 2.88 -3.67 6.35
C PRO A 173 1.67 -3.01 5.67
N GLU A 174 1.67 -1.69 5.60
CA GLU A 174 0.65 -0.85 4.96
C GLU A 174 0.60 -1.10 3.45
N GLY A 175 1.75 -1.29 2.81
CA GLY A 175 1.85 -1.68 1.40
C GLY A 175 1.22 -3.05 1.13
N VAL A 176 1.37 -4.00 2.06
CA VAL A 176 0.75 -5.33 1.94
C VAL A 176 -0.77 -5.27 2.17
N LEU A 177 -1.22 -4.49 3.16
CA LEU A 177 -2.65 -4.23 3.38
C LEU A 177 -3.33 -3.67 2.12
N LEU A 178 -2.68 -2.66 1.52
CA LEU A 178 -3.14 -2.03 0.30
C LEU A 178 -3.19 -3.00 -0.89
N LEU A 179 -2.15 -3.83 -1.07
CA LEU A 179 -2.11 -4.83 -2.14
C LEU A 179 -3.36 -5.72 -2.11
N GLN A 180 -3.79 -6.17 -0.93
CA GLN A 180 -4.97 -7.04 -0.80
C GLN A 180 -6.28 -6.36 -1.21
N HIS A 181 -6.39 -5.06 -1.01
CA HIS A 181 -7.54 -4.28 -1.48
C HIS A 181 -7.50 -4.05 -2.99
N LEU A 182 -6.33 -3.60 -3.49
CA LEU A 182 -6.11 -3.32 -4.91
C LEU A 182 -6.20 -4.58 -5.77
N MET A 183 -6.03 -5.77 -5.19
CA MET A 183 -6.16 -7.02 -5.91
C MET A 183 -7.54 -7.27 -6.55
N ARG A 184 -8.54 -6.48 -6.19
CA ARG A 184 -9.91 -6.58 -6.69
C ARG A 184 -10.31 -5.45 -7.64
N ILE A 185 -9.40 -4.51 -7.90
CA ILE A 185 -9.67 -3.26 -8.64
C ILE A 185 -8.68 -3.17 -9.80
N ILE A 186 -9.04 -2.43 -10.86
CA ILE A 186 -8.22 -2.19 -12.05
C ILE A 186 -7.06 -1.24 -11.70
N VAL A 187 -6.08 -1.72 -10.95
CA VAL A 187 -4.95 -0.93 -10.45
C VAL A 187 -3.70 -1.77 -10.51
N ILE A 188 -2.59 -1.15 -10.92
CA ILE A 188 -1.26 -1.71 -10.76
C ILE A 188 -0.69 -1.17 -9.47
N PHE A 189 -0.32 -2.07 -8.57
CA PHE A 189 0.49 -1.78 -7.40
C PHE A 189 1.74 -2.66 -7.43
N LYS A 190 2.91 -2.05 -7.31
CA LYS A 190 4.17 -2.78 -7.14
C LYS A 190 4.85 -2.29 -5.87
N GLY A 191 5.36 -3.25 -5.10
CA GLY A 191 6.06 -3.02 -3.84
C GLY A 191 7.39 -3.75 -3.81
N ARG A 192 8.41 -3.10 -3.23
CA ARG A 192 9.73 -3.70 -2.95
C ARG A 192 10.13 -3.37 -1.52
N PHE A 193 10.29 -4.39 -0.68
CA PHE A 193 10.82 -4.20 0.66
C PHE A 193 12.27 -3.70 0.60
N ILE A 194 12.60 -2.77 1.49
CA ILE A 194 13.93 -2.22 1.69
C ILE A 194 14.41 -2.77 3.03
N PHE A 195 15.58 -3.41 3.05
CA PHE A 195 16.18 -3.95 4.27
C PHE A 195 17.52 -3.23 4.53
N ASP A 196 17.80 -2.88 5.79
CA ASP A 196 18.98 -2.09 6.19
C ASP A 196 20.32 -2.86 6.17
N THR A 197 20.33 -4.14 5.77
CA THR A 197 21.55 -4.96 5.75
C THR A 197 22.09 -5.14 4.33
N ASP A 198 23.43 -5.11 4.17
CA ASP A 198 24.26 -5.34 2.96
C ASP A 198 23.99 -6.66 2.18
N LYS A 199 22.93 -7.40 2.53
CA LYS A 199 22.39 -8.51 1.76
C LYS A 199 21.02 -8.09 1.26
N GLU A 200 21.00 -7.54 0.05
CA GLU A 200 19.83 -7.27 -0.78
C GLU A 200 18.99 -8.54 -0.98
N ASN A 201 18.21 -8.93 0.03
CA ASN A 201 17.12 -9.87 -0.15
C ASN A 201 15.94 -9.08 -0.72
N ILE A 202 16.04 -8.73 -2.00
CA ILE A 202 14.99 -8.04 -2.75
C ILE A 202 13.83 -9.04 -2.92
N VAL A 203 12.73 -8.83 -2.19
CA VAL A 203 11.46 -9.51 -2.48
C VAL A 203 10.64 -8.56 -3.34
N LEU A 204 10.73 -8.74 -4.65
CA LEU A 204 9.87 -8.04 -5.61
C LEU A 204 8.48 -8.65 -5.56
N ILE A 205 7.49 -7.90 -5.07
CA ILE A 205 6.10 -8.31 -5.13
C ILE A 205 5.51 -7.70 -6.40
N LYS A 206 5.70 -8.41 -7.53
CA LYS A 206 5.10 -8.06 -8.81
C LYS A 206 3.81 -8.85 -8.98
N TRP A 207 2.67 -8.18 -8.79
CA TRP A 207 1.36 -8.76 -9.04
C TRP A 207 0.64 -8.01 -10.15
N VAL A 208 0.51 -8.68 -11.29
CA VAL A 208 -0.33 -8.22 -12.39
C VAL A 208 -1.62 -9.02 -12.32
N ILE A 209 -2.72 -8.37 -12.01
CA ILE A 209 -4.03 -9.01 -12.07
C ILE A 209 -4.57 -8.81 -13.48
N THR A 210 -4.30 -9.81 -14.32
CA THR A 210 -4.89 -9.89 -15.66
C THR A 210 -6.21 -10.65 -15.67
N ASP A 211 -6.57 -11.34 -14.58
CA ASP A 211 -7.77 -12.17 -14.52
C ASP A 211 -8.33 -12.26 -13.09
N LEU A 212 -9.51 -11.67 -12.87
CA LEU A 212 -10.24 -11.68 -11.59
C LEU A 212 -10.62 -13.11 -11.13
N LYS A 213 -10.45 -14.14 -11.97
CA LYS A 213 -10.85 -15.53 -11.69
C LYS A 213 -9.72 -16.46 -11.24
N LYS A 214 -8.46 -16.03 -11.22
CA LYS A 214 -7.32 -16.88 -10.79
C LYS A 214 -6.38 -16.16 -9.84
N ILE A 215 -6.71 -16.19 -8.56
CA ILE A 215 -5.73 -15.92 -7.50
C ILE A 215 -4.92 -17.21 -7.29
N ARG A 216 -3.67 -17.24 -7.76
CA ARG A 216 -2.67 -18.26 -7.38
C ARG A 216 -1.43 -17.56 -6.87
N VAL A 217 -1.23 -17.59 -5.55
CA VAL A 217 0.05 -17.32 -4.90
C VAL A 217 1.02 -18.43 -5.31
N LYS A 218 2.12 -18.06 -5.98
CA LYS A 218 3.32 -18.87 -6.06
C LYS A 218 4.32 -18.33 -5.06
#